data_AF-A0A560URG1-F1
#
_entry.id   AF-A0A560URG1-F1
#
_cell.length_a   1.000
_cell.length_b   1.000
_cell.length_c   1.000
_cell.angle_alpha   90.00
_cell.angle_beta   90.00
_cell.angle_gamma   90.00
#
_symmetry.space_group_name_H-M   'P 1'
#
loop_
_entity.id
_entity.type
_entity.pdbx_description
1 polymer ?
#
loop_
_entity_poly.entity_id
_entity_poly.type
_entity_poly.pdbx_seq_one_letter_code
_entity_poly.pdbx_strand_id
1 'polypeptide(L)' 'MRGFRDPKRTQAFLASFGPIRQHFALKPHLLHASLYRKHLNGRFSTWRELTEVTQNPTA' A
#
# COMPACT_ATOMS: atom_id res chain seq x y z
N MET A 1 16.47 -12.61 -11.15
CA MET A 1 16.64 -12.23 -9.74
C MET A 1 17.54 -13.24 -9.01
N ARG A 2 18.88 -13.10 -9.09
CA ARG A 2 19.85 -13.82 -8.24
C ARG A 2 20.63 -12.76 -7.46
N GLY A 3 20.47 -12.71 -6.14
CA GLY A 3 21.14 -11.69 -5.31
C GLY A 3 20.45 -11.35 -3.98
N PHE A 4 19.21 -11.81 -3.78
CA PHE A 4 18.50 -11.67 -2.51
C PHE A 4 19.03 -12.69 -1.49
N ARG A 5 20.05 -12.28 -0.73
CA ARG A 5 20.77 -13.13 0.22
C ARG A 5 20.08 -13.22 1.60
N ASP A 6 19.28 -12.21 1.93
CA ASP A 6 18.53 -12.14 3.19
C ASP A 6 17.01 -12.08 2.92
N PRO A 7 16.23 -13.09 3.34
CA PRO A 7 14.79 -13.15 3.09
C PRO A 7 14.01 -11.98 3.67
N LYS A 8 14.38 -11.46 4.85
CA LYS A 8 13.65 -10.35 5.50
C LYS A 8 13.84 -9.03 4.74
N ARG A 9 15.07 -8.71 4.36
CA ARG A 9 15.41 -7.54 3.56
C ARG A 9 14.81 -7.63 2.17
N THR A 10 14.75 -8.84 1.61
CA THR A 10 14.08 -9.11 0.34
C THR A 10 12.58 -8.91 0.45
N GLN A 11 11.94 -9.41 1.50
CA GLN A 11 10.52 -9.20 1.74
C GLN A 11 10.21 -7.71 1.90
N ALA A 12 10.99 -6.96 2.67
CA ALA A 12 10.81 -5.52 2.84
C ALA A 12 11.00 -4.76 1.51
N PHE A 13 12.02 -5.14 0.73
CA PHE A 13 12.27 -4.59 -0.59
C PHE A 13 11.10 -4.89 -1.54
N LEU A 14 10.66 -6.13 -1.65
CA LEU A 14 9.55 -6.54 -2.53
C LEU A 14 8.21 -5.94 -2.08
N ALA A 15 7.97 -5.84 -0.77
CA ALA A 15 6.81 -5.13 -0.22
C ALA A 15 6.79 -3.67 -0.66
N SER A 16 7.95 -3.07 -0.90
CA SER A 16 8.04 -1.70 -1.44
C SER A 16 7.66 -1.59 -2.93
N PHE A 17 7.58 -2.70 -3.67
CA PHE A 17 7.15 -2.75 -5.06
C PHE A 17 5.82 -3.48 -5.26
N GLY A 18 5.15 -3.84 -4.16
CA GLY A 18 3.87 -4.53 -4.22
C GLY A 18 2.73 -3.64 -4.76
N PRO A 19 1.68 -4.23 -5.36
CA PRO A 19 0.52 -3.50 -5.87
C PRO A 19 -0.14 -2.60 -4.82
N ILE A 20 -0.14 -3.04 -3.55
CA ILE A 20 -0.66 -2.27 -2.41
C ILE A 20 0.14 -0.97 -2.25
N ARG A 21 1.48 -1.02 -2.19
CA ARG A 21 2.27 0.21 -2.05
C ARG A 21 2.17 1.10 -3.27
N GLN A 22 2.13 0.54 -4.48
CA GLN A 22 1.89 1.33 -5.70
C GLN A 22 0.54 2.06 -5.65
N HIS A 23 -0.49 1.40 -5.09
CA HIS A 23 -1.78 2.02 -4.84
C HIS A 23 -1.72 3.16 -3.82
N PHE A 24 -0.77 3.20 -2.87
CA PHE A 24 -0.62 4.35 -1.96
C PHE A 24 0.46 5.35 -2.40
N ALA A 25 1.32 4.99 -3.34
CA ALA A 25 2.41 5.83 -3.86
C ALA A 25 1.88 6.90 -4.85
N LEU A 26 1.03 7.79 -4.36
CA LEU A 26 0.69 9.04 -5.03
C LEU A 26 1.95 9.88 -5.23
N LYS A 27 2.07 10.59 -6.36
CA LYS A 27 3.22 11.47 -6.65
C LYS A 27 3.15 12.71 -5.75
N PRO A 28 3.90 12.76 -4.63
CA PRO A 28 3.73 13.82 -3.64
C PRO A 28 4.27 15.16 -4.16
N HIS A 29 5.21 15.13 -5.10
CA HIS A 29 5.77 16.32 -5.76
C HIS A 29 4.81 16.97 -6.77
N LEU A 30 3.71 16.30 -7.14
CA LEU A 30 2.69 16.86 -8.04
C LEU A 30 1.47 17.39 -7.27
N LEU A 31 1.40 17.17 -5.96
CA LEU A 31 0.20 17.44 -5.17
C LEU A 31 0.54 18.35 -4.00
N HIS A 32 -0.29 19.36 -3.79
CA HIS A 32 -0.24 20.12 -2.55
C HIS A 32 -0.57 19.22 -1.35
N ALA A 33 0.01 19.50 -0.19
CA ALA A 33 -0.10 18.63 0.98
C ALA A 33 -1.56 18.35 1.40
N SER A 34 -2.46 19.34 1.26
CA SER A 34 -3.88 19.17 1.56
C SER A 34 -4.57 18.19 0.59
N LEU A 35 -4.28 18.30 -0.71
CA LEU A 35 -4.83 17.44 -1.75
C LEU A 35 -4.30 16.02 -1.63
N TYR A 36 -3.01 15.87 -1.35
CA TYR A 36 -2.37 14.57 -1.08
C TYR A 36 -3.06 13.82 0.07
N ARG A 37 -3.32 14.50 1.20
CA ARG A 37 -4.01 13.91 2.36
C ARG A 37 -5.45 13.51 2.04
N LYS A 38 -6.20 14.32 1.28
CA LYS A 38 -7.56 13.96 0.83
C LYS A 38 -7.56 12.69 -0.01
N HIS A 39 -6.63 12.57 -0.96
CA HIS A 39 -6.50 11.38 -1.79
C HIS A 39 -6.10 10.14 -0.98
N LEU A 40 -5.15 10.27 -0.04
CA LEU A 40 -4.80 9.16 0.86
C LEU A 40 -5.98 8.72 1.71
N ASN A 41 -6.74 9.65 2.31
CA ASN A 41 -7.90 9.31 3.12
C ASN A 41 -8.96 8.53 2.33
N GLY A 42 -9.24 8.93 1.08
CA GLY A 42 -10.14 8.18 0.21
C GLY A 42 -9.66 6.75 -0.04
N ARG A 43 -8.37 6.58 -0.38
CA ARG A 43 -7.77 5.25 -0.60
C ARG A 43 -7.78 4.39 0.67
N PHE A 44 -7.55 4.99 1.84
CA PHE A 44 -7.65 4.29 3.13
C PHE A 44 -9.08 3.87 3.46
N SER A 45 -10.10 4.69 3.16
CA SER A 45 -11.51 4.30 3.35
C SER A 45 -11.87 3.08 2.50
N THR A 46 -11.58 3.14 1.20
CA THR A 46 -11.82 2.02 0.29
C THR A 46 -11.04 0.77 0.70
N TRP A 47 -9.77 0.93 1.12
CA TRP A 47 -8.98 -0.20 1.62
C TRP A 47 -9.60 -0.81 2.87
N ARG A 48 -10.04 0.03 3.82
CA ARG A 48 -10.67 -0.40 5.06
C ARG A 48 -11.95 -1.19 4.76
N GLU A 49 -12.83 -0.67 3.91
CA GLU A 49 -14.05 -1.36 3.47
C GLU A 49 -13.73 -2.73 2.85
N LEU A 50 -12.76 -2.81 1.95
CA LEU A 50 -12.35 -4.08 1.33
C LEU A 50 -11.78 -5.07 2.36
N THR A 51 -10.94 -4.61 3.28
CA THR A 51 -10.34 -5.48 4.30
C THR A 51 -11.32 -5.90 5.38
N GLU A 52 -12.25 -5.04 5.79
CA GLU A 52 -13.32 -5.37 6.75
C GLU A 52 -14.32 -6.35 6.13
N VAL A 53 -14.61 -6.21 4.82
CA VAL A 53 -15.38 -7.22 4.05
C VAL A 53 -14.62 -8.56 3.99
N THR A 54 -13.28 -8.52 3.93
CA THR A 54 -12.45 -9.73 3.88
C THR A 54 -12.24 -10.39 5.26
N GLN A 55 -12.38 -9.65 6.36
CA GLN A 55 -12.21 -10.15 7.75
C GLN A 55 -13.39 -11.00 8.26
N ASN A 56 -14.43 -11.20 7.45
CA ASN A 56 -15.43 -12.26 7.67
C ASN A 56 -15.15 -13.48 6.77
N PRO A 57 -14.10 -14.28 6.97
CA PRO A 57 -14.21 -15.69 6.71
C PRO A 57 -14.97 -16.29 7.90
N THR A 58 -16.27 -16.54 7.72
CA THR A 58 -16.99 -17.46 8.61
C THR A 58 -16.21 -18.77 8.66
N ALA A 59 -15.64 -19.09 9.82
CA ALA A 59 -15.22 -20.42 10.25
C ALA A 59 -15.13 -20.45 11.79
#